data_AF-A0A537MLR5-F1
#
_entry.id   AF-A0A537MLR5-F1
#
_cell.length_a   1.000
_cell.length_b   1.000
_cell.length_c   1.000
_cell.angle_alpha   90.00
_cell.angle_beta   90.00
_cell.angle_gamma   90.00
#
_symmetry.space_group_name_H-M   'P 1'
#
loop_
_entity.id
_entity.type
_entity.pdbx_description
1 polymer ?
#
loop_
_entity_poly.entity_id
_entity_poly.type
_entity_poly.pdbx_seq_one_letter_code
_entity_poly.pdbx_strand_id
1 'polypeptide(L)' 'TAQWQGMVAPAGTPVQIITRLHDELVRVMATPAIIERLKAIGMDNATSPTPADYGRQIEIDLARWPAVVRAAGIQPQ' A
#
# COMPACT_ATOMS: atom_id res chain seq x y z
N THR A 1 -2.20 8.29 12.27
CA THR A 1 -1.91 8.09 10.83
C THR A 1 -0.68 7.22 10.74
N ALA A 2 -0.88 5.90 10.62
CA ALA A 2 0.23 5.00 10.35
C ALA A 2 0.70 5.22 8.90
N GLN A 3 2.01 5.26 8.68
CA GLN A 3 2.57 5.21 7.34
C GLN A 3 2.36 3.79 6.79
N TRP A 4 1.90 3.68 5.56
CA TRP A 4 1.68 2.40 4.89
C TRP A 4 2.49 2.34 3.60
N GLN A 5 2.82 1.12 3.21
CA GLN A 5 3.55 0.80 2.00
C GLN A 5 2.73 -0.20 1.19
N GLY A 6 3.06 -0.33 -0.08
CA GLY A 6 2.59 -1.43 -0.90
C GLY A 6 3.09 -1.29 -2.33
N MET A 7 2.46 -2.01 -3.23
CA MET A 7 2.96 -2.17 -4.60
C MET A 7 1.90 -1.85 -5.63
N VAL A 8 2.36 -1.28 -6.73
CA VAL A 8 1.53 -0.91 -7.88
C VAL A 8 2.14 -1.47 -9.16
N ALA A 9 1.31 -1.68 -10.17
CA ALA A 9 1.72 -2.13 -11.50
C ALA A 9 1.29 -1.08 -12.55
N PRO A 10 1.88 -1.09 -13.77
CA PRO A 10 1.50 -0.17 -14.82
C PRO A 10 0.00 -0.21 -15.16
N ALA A 11 -0.53 0.93 -15.58
CA ALA A 11 -1.90 1.02 -16.06
C ALA A 11 -2.13 0.05 -17.24
N GLY A 12 -3.27 -0.65 -17.23
CA GLY A 12 -3.58 -1.67 -18.24
C GLY A 12 -2.98 -3.05 -17.99
N THR A 13 -2.27 -3.27 -16.87
CA THR A 13 -1.83 -4.62 -16.49
C THR A 13 -3.05 -5.56 -16.40
N PRO A 14 -3.03 -6.73 -17.06
CA PRO A 14 -4.17 -7.65 -17.06
C PRO A 14 -4.56 -8.10 -15.64
N VAL A 15 -5.86 -8.18 -15.37
CA VAL A 15 -6.40 -8.52 -14.04
C VAL A 15 -5.83 -9.82 -13.49
N GLN A 16 -5.67 -10.85 -14.31
CA GLN A 16 -5.08 -12.13 -13.91
C GLN A 16 -3.64 -12.02 -13.38
N ILE A 17 -2.86 -11.07 -13.90
CA ILE A 17 -1.50 -10.81 -13.41
C ILE A 17 -1.55 -10.10 -12.07
N ILE A 18 -2.44 -9.12 -11.92
CA ILE A 18 -2.66 -8.42 -10.64
C ILE A 18 -3.09 -9.41 -9.56
N THR A 19 -4.07 -10.27 -9.85
CA THR A 19 -4.53 -11.30 -8.91
C THR A 19 -3.40 -12.22 -8.51
N ARG A 20 -2.63 -12.74 -9.47
CA ARG A 20 -1.49 -13.62 -9.16
C ARG A 20 -0.44 -12.92 -8.28
N LEU A 21 -0.06 -11.68 -8.61
CA LEU A 21 0.90 -10.92 -7.82
C LEU A 21 0.40 -10.70 -6.39
N HIS A 22 -0.86 -10.30 -6.24
CA HIS A 22 -1.48 -10.12 -4.93
C HIS A 22 -1.45 -11.41 -4.10
N ASP A 23 -1.84 -12.54 -4.69
CA ASP A 23 -1.90 -13.81 -3.98
C ASP A 23 -0.51 -14.28 -3.52
N GLU A 24 0.51 -14.11 -4.37
CA GLU A 24 1.89 -14.42 -3.96
C GLU A 24 2.39 -13.48 -2.87
N LEU A 25 2.02 -12.20 -2.90
CA LEU A 25 2.41 -11.25 -1.86
C LEU A 25 1.79 -11.59 -0.52
N VAL A 26 0.49 -11.90 -0.50
CA VAL A 26 -0.18 -12.33 0.73
C VAL A 26 0.50 -13.58 1.30
N ARG A 27 0.88 -14.54 0.45
CA ARG A 27 1.65 -15.72 0.86
C ARG A 27 3.00 -15.36 1.47
N VAL A 28 3.78 -14.47 0.83
CA VAL A 28 5.11 -14.07 1.31
C VAL A 28 5.03 -13.27 2.61
N MET A 29 4.08 -12.35 2.73
CA MET A 29 3.86 -11.52 3.93
C MET A 29 3.39 -12.35 5.14
N ALA A 30 2.84 -13.55 4.90
CA ALA A 30 2.49 -14.50 5.95
C ALA A 30 3.69 -15.33 6.45
N THR A 31 4.86 -15.24 5.82
CA THR A 31 6.04 -16.01 6.25
C THR A 31 6.67 -15.42 7.52
N PRO A 32 7.11 -16.26 8.48
CA PRO A 32 7.72 -15.78 9.73
C PRO A 32 8.92 -14.86 9.50
N ALA A 33 9.76 -15.19 8.52
CA ALA A 33 10.95 -14.41 8.19
C ALA A 33 10.62 -12.96 7.78
N ILE A 34 9.53 -12.76 7.03
CA ILE A 34 9.09 -11.41 6.64
C ILE A 34 8.47 -10.69 7.82
N ILE A 35 7.62 -11.36 8.60
CA ILE A 35 6.99 -10.79 9.80
C ILE A 35 8.07 -10.29 10.78
N GLU A 36 9.08 -11.11 11.05
CA GLU A 36 10.18 -10.76 11.94
C GLU A 36 11.00 -9.59 11.40
N ARG A 37 11.29 -9.58 10.09
CA ARG A 37 12.05 -8.49 9.46
C ARG A 37 11.29 -7.16 9.49
N LEU A 38 10.00 -7.16 9.21
CA LEU A 38 9.16 -5.96 9.28
C LEU A 38 9.08 -5.43 10.71
N LYS A 39 8.87 -6.33 11.68
CA LYS A 39 8.88 -5.97 13.09
C LYS A 39 10.21 -5.37 13.54
N ALA A 40 11.34 -5.93 13.07
CA ALA A 40 12.68 -5.43 13.41
C ALA A 40 12.94 -4.00 12.92
N ILE A 41 12.25 -3.54 11.87
CA ILE A 41 12.33 -2.16 11.36
C ILE A 41 11.17 -1.28 11.82
N GLY A 42 10.38 -1.74 12.80
CA GLY A 42 9.26 -0.97 13.36
C GLY A 42 8.04 -0.87 12.46
N MET A 43 7.90 -1.77 11.49
CA MET A 43 6.74 -1.85 10.59
C MET A 43 5.78 -2.93 11.03
N ASP A 44 4.49 -2.62 10.96
CA ASP A 44 3.43 -3.61 11.12
C ASP A 44 3.31 -4.48 9.86
N ASN A 45 3.08 -5.78 10.06
CA ASN A 45 2.72 -6.66 8.95
C ASN A 45 1.24 -6.47 8.63
N ALA A 46 0.95 -5.84 7.49
CA ALA A 46 -0.41 -5.62 7.02
C ALA A 46 -0.50 -5.90 5.51
N THR A 47 -1.61 -6.53 5.13
CA THR A 47 -1.99 -6.74 3.73
C THR A 47 -3.42 -6.27 3.51
N SER A 48 -3.72 -5.81 2.30
CA SER A 48 -5.10 -5.57 1.88
C SER A 48 -5.82 -6.91 1.66
N PRO A 49 -7.12 -7.03 1.97
CA PRO A 49 -7.89 -8.23 1.63
C PRO A 49 -7.98 -8.49 0.12
N THR A 50 -8.06 -7.42 -0.68
CA THR A 50 -8.09 -7.49 -2.15
C THR A 50 -7.25 -6.38 -2.79
N PRO A 51 -6.84 -6.52 -4.07
CA PRO A 51 -6.20 -5.43 -4.81
C PRO A 51 -7.05 -4.15 -4.87
N ALA A 52 -8.37 -4.30 -4.94
CA ALA A 52 -9.30 -3.17 -4.98
C ALA A 52 -9.35 -2.41 -3.65
N ASP A 53 -9.21 -3.10 -2.52
CA ASP A 53 -9.17 -2.43 -1.21
C ASP A 53 -7.91 -1.58 -1.05
N TYR A 54 -6.77 -2.04 -1.58
CA TYR A 54 -5.57 -1.24 -1.63
C TYR A 54 -5.73 0.00 -2.53
N GLY A 55 -6.38 -0.16 -3.70
CA GLY A 55 -6.75 0.96 -4.57
C GLY A 55 -7.59 2.01 -3.84
N ARG A 56 -8.57 1.57 -3.04
CA ARG A 56 -9.41 2.46 -2.22
C ARG A 56 -8.60 3.21 -1.15
N GLN A 57 -7.60 2.57 -0.54
CA GLN A 57 -6.72 3.24 0.43
C GLN A 57 -5.92 4.38 -0.22
N ILE A 58 -5.43 4.17 -1.46
CA ILE A 58 -4.77 5.21 -2.25
C ILE A 58 -5.73 6.38 -2.51
N GLU A 59 -6.96 6.10 -2.94
CA GLU A 59 -7.98 7.13 -3.21
C GLU A 59 -8.32 7.97 -1.97
N ILE A 60 -8.46 7.33 -0.80
CA ILE A 60 -8.71 8.02 0.48
C ILE A 60 -7.58 9.01 0.79
N ASP A 61 -6.33 8.58 0.63
CA ASP A 61 -5.17 9.42 0.93
C ASP A 61 -5.00 10.54 -0.10
N LEU A 62 -5.26 10.26 -1.39
CA LEU A 62 -5.29 11.28 -2.44
C LEU A 62 -6.39 12.33 -2.22
N ALA A 63 -7.51 11.97 -1.60
CA ALA A 63 -8.54 12.94 -1.23
C ALA A 63 -8.14 13.79 0.01
N ARG A 64 -7.45 13.17 0.97
CA ARG A 64 -7.11 13.78 2.26
C ARG A 64 -5.91 14.72 2.18
N TRP A 65 -4.80 14.25 1.65
CA TRP A 65 -3.51 14.94 1.77
C TRP A 65 -3.43 16.29 1.05
N PRO A 66 -4.09 16.53 -0.10
CA PRO A 66 -4.10 17.86 -0.72
C PRO A 66 -4.66 18.95 0.19
N ALA A 67 -5.66 18.63 1.01
CA ALA A 67 -6.21 19.59 1.98
C ALA A 67 -5.18 19.94 3.07
N VAL A 68 -4.44 18.94 3.55
CA VAL A 68 -3.37 19.13 4.54
C VAL A 68 -2.22 19.96 3.97
N VAL A 69 -1.78 19.66 2.74
CA VAL A 69 -0.72 20.41 2.02
C VAL A 69 -1.10 21.88 1.88
N ARG A 70 -2.35 22.16 1.45
CA ARG A 70 -2.86 23.54 1.34
C ARG A 70 -2.91 24.25 2.68
N ALA A 71 -3.42 23.59 3.73
CA ALA A 71 -3.50 24.17 5.07
C ALA A 71 -2.10 24.48 5.66
N ALA A 72 -1.08 23.70 5.29
CA ALA A 72 0.30 23.91 5.70
C ALA A 72 1.05 24.95 4.85
N GLY A 73 0.44 25.52 3.80
CA GLY A 73 1.07 26.50 2.92
C GLY A 73 2.18 25.95 2.02
N ILE A 74 2.29 24.62 1.88
CA ILE A 74 3.35 23.96 1.12
C ILE A 74 3.06 24.11 -0.39
N GLN A 75 4.07 24.53 -1.16
CA GLN A 75 3.98 24.69 -2.62
C GLN A 75 4.67 23.53 -3.35
N PRO A 76 4.16 23.11 -4.52
CA PRO A 76 4.90 22.25 -5.44
C PRO A 76 6.21 22.92 -5.85
N GLN A 77 7.24 22.10 -6.06
CA GLN A 77 8.56 22.51 -6.55
C GLN A 77 8.68 22.32 -8.07
#